data_AF-A0A8I2J1Y7-F1
#
_entry.id   AF-A0A8I2J1Y7-F1
#
_cell.length_a   1.000
_cell.length_b   1.000
_cell.length_c   1.000
_cell.angle_alpha   90.00
_cell.angle_beta   90.00
_cell.angle_gamma   90.00
#
_symmetry.space_group_name_H-M   'P 1'
#
loop_
_entity.id
_entity.type
_entity.pdbx_description
1 polymer ?
#
loop_
_entity_poly.entity_id
_entity_poly.type
_entity_poly.pdbx_seq_one_letter_code
_entity_poly.pdbx_strand_id
1 'polypeptide(L)'
;MAAVVGIRAWPRPVVLTCATLLVAGCYYAAGRLGLSQQLTADGAVVTPIWPPTGLAVACLLLFGPWCVPGIALGALLVILSLGAPGAEAVGIMAGNTVAPVCAWLMLRAVGFRVSLSRLRDGLALVFLGALTAMLISSGTGVGMLVLSDKLPTEHLGLVWLAWWVGDAVGVVLVTPLVLLLYRARLPPPSVRWAEAAGLILVVCALAPLIMFSSVGLLFLAFPVLIWSALRFQLAGGIPCALFMSVTATVVARHEGGSFGRLTDIETMMRLQAFNGTLGLTALLLSAVISEQLNTRRSVERACHELVEALQHLNAGGSGSPGSPGGDAR
;
A
#
# COMPACT_ATOMS: atom_id res chain seq x y z
N MET A 1 -5.62 51.76 1.90
CA MET A 1 -4.56 51.03 2.63
C MET A 1 -5.12 49.68 3.09
N ALA A 2 -5.21 48.70 2.20
CA ALA A 2 -5.56 47.32 2.55
C ALA A 2 -4.26 46.52 2.60
N ALA A 3 -3.82 46.17 3.80
CA ALA A 3 -2.63 45.37 4.02
C ALA A 3 -2.88 43.95 3.49
N VAL A 4 -2.22 43.62 2.39
CA VAL A 4 -2.04 42.24 1.93
C VAL A 4 -1.21 41.55 3.01
N VAL A 5 -1.85 40.68 3.80
CA VAL A 5 -1.18 39.77 4.73
C VAL A 5 -0.32 38.84 3.90
N GLY A 6 0.95 39.20 3.75
CA GLY A 6 1.95 38.37 3.13
C GLY A 6 2.11 37.11 3.97
N ILE A 7 1.63 35.97 3.46
CA ILE A 7 2.03 34.66 3.95
C ILE A 7 3.53 34.57 3.69
N ARG A 8 4.32 34.88 4.72
CA ARG A 8 5.78 34.84 4.70
C ARG A 8 6.18 33.40 4.39
N ALA A 9 6.56 33.13 3.14
CA ALA A 9 7.02 31.81 2.72
C ALA A 9 8.19 31.40 3.64
N TRP A 10 8.04 30.27 4.33
CA TRP A 10 9.03 29.80 5.29
C TRP A 10 10.38 29.58 4.59
N PRO A 11 11.51 29.76 5.29
CA PRO A 11 12.81 29.43 4.73
C PRO A 11 12.82 27.96 4.32
N ARG A 12 13.34 27.67 3.11
CA ARG A 12 13.52 26.29 2.61
C ARG A 12 14.10 25.31 3.64
N PRO A 13 15.10 25.64 4.47
CA PRO A 13 15.60 24.70 5.48
C PRO A 13 14.55 24.36 6.55
N VAL A 14 13.70 25.30 6.96
CA VAL A 14 12.66 25.04 7.96
C VAL A 14 11.61 24.09 7.40
N VAL A 15 11.21 24.28 6.14
CA VAL A 15 10.26 23.39 5.45
C VAL A 15 10.82 21.96 5.34
N LEU A 16 12.11 21.83 4.97
CA LEU A 16 12.77 20.53 4.87
C LEU A 16 12.91 19.84 6.23
N THR A 17 13.25 20.57 7.29
CA THR A 17 13.31 20.03 8.65
C THR A 17 11.93 19.58 9.11
N CYS A 18 10.89 20.39 8.94
CA CYS A 18 9.53 20.01 9.30
C CYS A 18 9.04 18.79 8.50
N ALA A 19 9.34 18.71 7.20
CA ALA A 19 9.01 17.55 6.39
C ALA A 19 9.75 16.29 6.85
N THR A 20 11.03 16.41 7.19
CA THR A 20 11.85 15.32 7.72
C THR A 20 11.28 14.80 9.04
N LEU A 21 10.95 15.70 9.97
CA LEU A 21 10.34 15.35 11.26
C LEU A 21 8.96 14.74 11.09
N LEU A 22 8.16 15.21 10.12
CA LEU A 22 6.86 14.62 9.82
C LEU A 22 7.01 13.18 9.31
N VAL A 23 7.91 12.93 8.35
CA VAL A 23 8.18 11.58 7.84
C VAL A 23 8.68 10.67 8.97
N ALA A 24 9.61 11.16 9.81
CA ALA A 24 10.12 10.43 10.96
C ALA A 24 9.02 10.10 11.97
N GLY A 25 8.15 11.06 12.28
CA GLY A 25 7.02 10.88 13.19
C GLY A 25 5.99 9.89 12.64
N CYS A 26 5.65 9.95 11.35
CA CYS A 26 4.75 8.99 10.71
C CYS A 26 5.37 7.59 10.67
N TYR A 27 6.66 7.46 10.33
CA TYR A 27 7.38 6.18 10.35
C TYR A 27 7.40 5.58 11.76
N TYR A 28 7.75 6.40 12.77
CA TYR A 28 7.76 5.97 14.17
C TYR A 28 6.37 5.53 14.65
N ALA A 29 5.33 6.31 14.36
CA ALA A 29 3.95 5.95 14.70
C ALA A 29 3.51 4.65 14.02
N ALA A 30 3.82 4.49 12.73
CA ALA A 30 3.58 3.25 11.99
C ALA A 30 4.32 2.06 12.61
N GLY A 31 5.53 2.28 13.14
CA GLY A 31 6.35 1.25 13.76
C GLY A 31 5.79 0.85 15.12
N ARG A 32 5.37 1.81 15.93
CA ARG A 32 4.67 1.57 17.19
C ARG A 32 3.35 0.83 16.99
N LEU A 33 2.61 1.15 15.93
CA LEU A 33 1.39 0.40 15.56
C LEU A 33 1.71 -1.04 15.18
N GLY A 34 2.74 -1.26 14.36
CA GLY A 34 3.23 -2.61 14.03
C GLY A 34 3.62 -3.39 15.30
N LEU A 35 4.51 -2.84 16.10
CA LEU A 35 4.98 -3.45 17.35
C LEU A 35 3.85 -3.71 18.36
N SER A 36 2.80 -2.89 18.37
CA SER A 36 1.62 -3.14 19.19
C SER A 36 0.94 -4.47 18.85
N GLN A 37 1.17 -5.00 17.65
CA GLN A 37 0.65 -6.25 17.08
C GLN A 37 1.73 -7.34 16.90
N GLN A 38 2.82 -7.27 17.66
CA GLN A 38 3.88 -8.27 17.60
C GLN A 38 3.40 -9.66 18.06
N LEU A 39 3.89 -10.69 17.39
CA LEU A 39 3.78 -12.10 17.77
C LEU A 39 5.17 -12.62 18.14
N THR A 40 5.21 -13.52 19.12
CA THR A 40 6.44 -14.22 19.49
C THR A 40 6.31 -15.65 18.99
N ALA A 41 7.29 -16.12 18.21
CA ALA A 41 7.41 -17.52 17.82
C ALA A 41 8.86 -17.96 18.08
N ASP A 42 9.05 -18.97 18.93
CA ASP A 42 10.36 -19.47 19.37
C ASP A 42 11.35 -18.37 19.81
N GLY A 43 10.89 -17.46 20.66
CA GLY A 43 11.72 -16.36 21.18
C GLY A 43 11.99 -15.22 20.19
N ALA A 44 11.60 -15.36 18.92
CA ALA A 44 11.68 -14.29 17.94
C ALA A 44 10.39 -13.46 17.92
N VAL A 45 10.52 -12.18 18.22
CA VAL A 45 9.41 -11.22 18.13
C VAL A 45 9.32 -10.73 16.69
N VAL A 46 8.23 -11.07 16.00
CA VAL A 46 7.99 -10.66 14.62
C VAL A 46 6.67 -9.94 14.48
N THR A 47 6.64 -8.96 13.58
CA THR A 47 5.42 -8.24 13.25
C THR A 47 4.89 -8.73 11.89
N PRO A 48 3.71 -9.36 11.81
CA PRO A 48 3.18 -9.94 10.56
C PRO A 48 2.90 -8.92 9.46
N ILE A 49 2.71 -7.66 9.83
CA ILE A 49 2.56 -6.53 8.92
C ILE A 49 3.51 -5.47 9.46
N TRP A 50 4.43 -4.98 8.64
CA TRP A 50 5.31 -3.87 9.04
C TRP A 50 4.94 -2.59 8.26
N PRO A 51 3.99 -1.78 8.79
CA PRO A 51 3.55 -0.55 8.14
C PRO A 51 4.64 0.47 7.79
N PRO A 52 5.72 0.64 8.59
CA PRO A 52 6.75 1.65 8.30
C PRO A 52 7.40 1.48 6.94
N THR A 53 7.69 0.25 6.53
CA THR A 53 8.32 -0.03 5.24
C THR A 53 7.42 0.39 4.08
N GLY A 54 6.13 0.05 4.13
CA GLY A 54 5.19 0.47 3.09
C GLY A 54 4.96 1.98 3.06
N LEU A 55 4.96 2.64 4.23
CA LEU A 55 4.93 4.10 4.32
C LEU A 55 6.20 4.73 3.73
N ALA A 56 7.39 4.19 4.03
CA ALA A 56 8.66 4.69 3.51
C ALA A 56 8.70 4.62 1.98
N VAL A 57 8.30 3.49 1.39
CA VAL A 57 8.19 3.35 -0.07
C VAL A 57 7.18 4.37 -0.64
N ALA A 58 6.03 4.56 0.00
CA ALA A 58 5.04 5.56 -0.44
C ALA A 58 5.59 6.99 -0.39
N CYS A 59 6.26 7.36 0.70
CA CYS A 59 6.88 8.67 0.86
C CYS A 59 7.94 8.90 -0.23
N LEU A 60 8.79 7.92 -0.52
CA LEU A 60 9.79 8.04 -1.60
C LEU A 60 9.14 8.14 -2.98
N LEU A 61 8.03 7.45 -3.23
CA LEU A 61 7.30 7.55 -4.50
C LEU A 61 6.59 8.90 -4.68
N LEU A 62 6.05 9.48 -3.61
CA LEU A 62 5.32 10.76 -3.64
C LEU A 62 6.24 11.97 -3.61
N PHE A 63 7.31 11.87 -2.84
CA PHE A 63 8.15 12.99 -2.46
C PHE A 63 9.63 12.79 -2.86
N GLY A 64 10.05 11.59 -3.25
CA GLY A 64 11.42 11.36 -3.69
C GLY A 64 12.45 11.30 -2.55
N PRO A 65 13.74 11.44 -2.86
CA PRO A 65 14.84 11.04 -1.96
C PRO A 65 15.01 11.96 -0.74
N TRP A 66 14.37 13.12 -0.70
CA TRP A 66 14.47 14.02 0.45
C TRP A 66 13.84 13.43 1.73
N CYS A 67 13.01 12.39 1.61
CA CYS A 67 12.42 11.71 2.76
C CYS A 67 13.40 10.75 3.47
N VAL A 68 14.54 10.41 2.85
CA VAL A 68 15.49 9.42 3.39
C VAL A 68 15.97 9.75 4.80
N PRO A 69 16.37 10.99 5.14
CA PRO A 69 16.77 11.32 6.51
C PRO A 69 15.63 11.13 7.52
N GLY A 70 14.38 11.39 7.10
CA GLY A 70 13.19 11.19 7.93
C GLY A 70 12.91 9.70 8.17
N ILE A 71 13.09 8.87 7.14
CA ILE A 71 12.95 7.40 7.25
C ILE A 71 14.02 6.85 8.20
N ALA A 72 15.29 7.25 8.03
CA ALA A 72 16.39 6.82 8.90
C ALA A 72 16.16 7.24 10.35
N LEU A 73 15.75 8.50 10.58
CA LEU A 73 15.43 9.01 11.91
C LEU A 73 14.25 8.27 12.53
N GLY A 74 13.18 8.02 11.75
CA GLY A 74 12.04 7.23 12.20
C GLY A 74 12.43 5.80 12.59
N ALA A 75 13.25 5.13 11.76
CA ALA A 75 13.76 3.80 12.05
C ALA A 75 14.61 3.77 13.32
N LEU A 76 15.49 4.77 13.51
CA LEU A 76 16.27 4.92 14.73
C LEU A 76 15.37 5.09 15.96
N LEU A 77 14.36 5.95 15.89
CA LEU A 77 13.40 6.15 17.00
C LEU A 77 12.65 4.87 17.35
N VAL A 78 12.27 4.06 16.35
CA VAL A 78 11.65 2.75 16.60
C VAL A 78 12.62 1.83 17.34
N ILE A 79 13.88 1.73 16.90
CA ILE A 79 14.90 0.90 17.55
C ILE A 79 15.16 1.36 18.99
N LEU A 80 15.29 2.67 19.21
CA LEU A 80 15.45 3.26 20.55
C LEU A 80 14.26 2.97 21.47
N SER A 81 13.06 2.81 20.91
CA SER A 81 11.86 2.48 21.71
C SER A 81 11.80 1.02 22.17
N LEU A 82 12.66 0.15 21.61
CA LEU A 82 12.77 -1.26 21.98
C LEU A 82 13.82 -1.49 23.07
N GLY A 83 14.71 -0.53 23.33
CA GLY A 83 15.73 -0.63 24.37
C GLY A 83 17.01 0.13 24.01
N ALA A 84 18.07 -0.10 24.80
CA ALA A 84 19.39 0.48 24.54
C ALA A 84 19.96 -0.11 23.24
N PRO A 85 20.25 0.71 22.21
CA PRO A 85 20.74 0.21 20.93
C PRO A 85 22.17 -0.30 21.09
N GLY A 86 22.42 -1.54 20.69
CA GLY A 86 23.78 -2.05 20.50
C GLY A 86 24.34 -1.67 19.12
N ALA A 87 25.47 -2.25 18.75
CA ALA A 87 26.09 -2.01 17.43
C ALA A 87 25.19 -2.47 16.26
N GLU A 88 24.35 -3.50 16.48
CA GLU A 88 23.40 -4.00 15.48
C GLU A 88 22.37 -2.94 15.04
N ALA A 89 22.06 -1.98 15.91
CA ALA A 89 21.05 -0.96 15.64
C ALA A 89 21.38 -0.14 14.41
N VAL A 90 22.66 0.16 14.20
CA VAL A 90 23.13 0.95 13.04
C VAL A 90 22.89 0.16 11.74
N GLY A 91 23.19 -1.13 11.74
CA GLY A 91 22.99 -1.99 10.59
C GLY A 91 21.50 -2.24 10.28
N ILE A 92 20.67 -2.44 11.32
CA ILE A 92 19.21 -2.57 11.18
C ILE A 92 18.60 -1.26 10.65
N MET A 93 19.02 -0.10 11.19
CA MET A 93 18.57 1.22 10.73
C MET A 93 18.97 1.45 9.26
N ALA A 94 20.21 1.12 8.89
CA ALA A 94 20.69 1.23 7.52
C ALA A 94 19.88 0.33 6.58
N GLY A 95 19.65 -0.92 6.94
CA GLY A 95 18.82 -1.88 6.20
C GLY A 95 17.40 -1.36 5.93
N ASN A 96 16.71 -0.97 7.00
CA ASN A 96 15.36 -0.42 6.97
C ASN A 96 15.25 0.90 6.16
N THR A 97 16.36 1.60 5.95
CA THR A 97 16.41 2.83 5.15
C THR A 97 16.76 2.55 3.70
N VAL A 98 17.78 1.72 3.45
CA VAL A 98 18.29 1.42 2.11
C VAL A 98 17.29 0.58 1.32
N ALA A 99 16.59 -0.37 1.94
CA ALA A 99 15.62 -1.21 1.26
C ALA A 99 14.49 -0.40 0.56
N PRO A 100 13.79 0.54 1.22
CA PRO A 100 12.84 1.43 0.55
C PRO A 100 13.46 2.30 -0.55
N VAL A 101 14.73 2.73 -0.40
CA VAL A 101 15.45 3.50 -1.43
C VAL A 101 15.70 2.65 -2.67
N CYS A 102 16.15 1.40 -2.49
CA CYS A 102 16.31 0.44 -3.58
C CYS A 102 14.97 0.14 -4.26
N ALA A 103 13.90 -0.06 -3.50
CA ALA A 103 12.54 -0.20 -4.04
C ALA A 103 12.16 1.00 -4.93
N TRP A 104 12.38 2.22 -4.43
CA TRP A 104 12.11 3.45 -5.16
C TRP A 104 12.93 3.55 -6.47
N LEU A 105 14.23 3.24 -6.43
CA LEU A 105 15.09 3.25 -7.62
C LEU A 105 14.62 2.24 -8.67
N MET A 106 14.32 1.00 -8.25
CA MET A 106 13.85 -0.06 -9.14
C MET A 106 12.49 0.27 -9.76
N LEU A 107 11.55 0.80 -8.97
CA LEU A 107 10.24 1.23 -9.44
C LEU A 107 10.34 2.41 -10.42
N ARG A 108 11.22 3.37 -10.16
CA ARG A 108 11.51 4.46 -11.10
C ARG A 108 12.11 3.96 -12.40
N ALA A 109 13.03 3.01 -12.35
CA ALA A 109 13.69 2.45 -13.54
C ALA A 109 12.69 1.81 -14.52
N VAL A 110 11.58 1.24 -14.02
CA VAL A 110 10.54 0.63 -14.85
C VAL A 110 9.39 1.59 -15.20
N GLY A 111 9.48 2.86 -14.84
CA GLY A 111 8.47 3.89 -15.15
C GLY A 111 7.17 3.74 -14.35
N PHE A 112 7.26 3.29 -13.09
CA PHE A 112 6.12 3.07 -12.21
C PHE A 112 5.22 4.30 -12.07
N ARG A 113 3.91 4.12 -12.19
CA ARG A 113 2.91 5.17 -11.98
C ARG A 113 2.21 5.02 -10.64
N VAL A 114 2.27 6.09 -9.84
CA VAL A 114 1.60 6.20 -8.53
C VAL A 114 0.06 6.12 -8.59
N SER A 115 -0.55 6.04 -9.77
CA SER A 115 -1.99 5.75 -9.91
C SER A 115 -2.32 4.30 -9.69
N LEU A 116 -1.35 3.38 -9.84
CA LEU A 116 -1.57 1.94 -9.86
C LEU A 116 -2.70 1.53 -10.82
N SER A 117 -2.85 2.30 -11.90
CA SER A 117 -3.94 2.15 -12.88
C SER A 117 -3.67 1.05 -13.91
N ARG A 118 -2.50 0.40 -13.83
CA ARG A 118 -2.03 -0.64 -14.75
C ARG A 118 -1.63 -1.87 -13.93
N LEU A 119 -1.89 -3.07 -14.44
CA LEU A 119 -1.41 -4.29 -13.83
C LEU A 119 0.12 -4.29 -13.69
N ARG A 120 0.84 -3.74 -14.68
CA ARG A 120 2.30 -3.60 -14.65
C ARG A 120 2.79 -2.84 -13.41
N ASP A 121 2.09 -1.78 -12.99
CA ASP A 121 2.48 -1.01 -11.81
C ASP A 121 2.28 -1.86 -10.54
N GLY A 122 1.15 -2.58 -10.43
CA GLY A 122 0.91 -3.53 -9.34
C GLY A 122 1.96 -4.64 -9.27
N LEU A 123 2.30 -5.26 -10.40
CA LEU A 123 3.34 -6.29 -10.49
C LEU A 123 4.72 -5.73 -10.13
N ALA A 124 5.07 -4.53 -10.60
CA ALA A 124 6.34 -3.89 -10.24
C ALA A 124 6.42 -3.62 -8.74
N LEU A 125 5.35 -3.15 -8.11
CA LEU A 125 5.30 -2.93 -6.66
C LEU A 125 5.49 -4.24 -5.88
N VAL A 126 4.85 -5.33 -6.32
CA VAL A 126 5.02 -6.65 -5.70
C VAL A 126 6.44 -7.17 -5.89
N PHE A 127 6.89 -7.36 -7.12
CA PHE A 127 8.14 -8.07 -7.37
C PHE A 127 9.38 -7.24 -7.04
N LEU A 128 9.39 -5.96 -7.43
CA LEU A 128 10.56 -5.09 -7.23
C LEU A 128 10.52 -4.44 -5.85
N GLY A 129 9.38 -3.87 -5.47
CA GLY A 129 9.22 -3.11 -4.23
C GLY A 129 9.12 -3.98 -2.99
N ALA A 130 8.24 -4.99 -3.00
CA ALA A 130 7.97 -5.83 -1.84
C ALA A 130 8.89 -7.04 -1.74
N LEU A 131 8.99 -7.86 -2.79
CA LEU A 131 9.72 -9.13 -2.72
C LEU A 131 11.24 -8.95 -2.84
N THR A 132 11.72 -8.15 -3.80
CA THR A 132 13.17 -8.03 -4.06
C THR A 132 13.84 -7.05 -3.11
N ALA A 133 13.35 -5.81 -3.00
CA ALA A 133 14.02 -4.79 -2.21
C ALA A 133 14.04 -5.13 -0.70
N MET A 134 13.04 -5.84 -0.18
CA MET A 134 12.96 -6.20 1.24
C MET A 134 13.90 -7.35 1.64
N LEU A 135 14.54 -8.02 0.68
CA LEU A 135 15.66 -8.93 0.97
C LEU A 135 16.83 -8.18 1.64
N ILE A 136 17.00 -6.89 1.32
CA ILE A 136 18.04 -6.05 1.91
C ILE A 136 17.72 -5.81 3.40
N SER A 137 16.48 -5.43 3.71
CA SER A 137 16.03 -5.15 5.08
C SER A 137 16.15 -6.37 5.98
N SER A 138 15.52 -7.48 5.58
CA SER A 138 15.55 -8.75 6.32
C SER A 138 16.96 -9.34 6.42
N GLY A 139 17.75 -9.30 5.34
CA GLY A 139 19.12 -9.81 5.32
C GLY A 139 20.07 -9.03 6.24
N THR A 140 20.04 -7.70 6.17
CA THR A 140 20.85 -6.85 7.06
C THR A 140 20.37 -6.94 8.51
N GLY A 141 19.06 -6.99 8.75
CA GLY A 141 18.50 -7.10 10.09
C GLY A 141 18.90 -8.39 10.79
N VAL A 142 18.65 -9.53 10.15
CA VAL A 142 19.03 -10.86 10.68
C VAL A 142 20.55 -11.01 10.76
N GLY A 143 21.28 -10.55 9.74
CA GLY A 143 22.74 -10.60 9.73
C GLY A 143 23.34 -9.85 10.93
N MET A 144 22.83 -8.68 11.26
CA MET A 144 23.30 -7.89 12.41
C MET A 144 22.94 -8.52 13.76
N LEU A 145 21.79 -9.19 13.86
CA LEU A 145 21.43 -9.95 15.06
C LEU A 145 22.34 -11.15 15.28
N VAL A 146 22.72 -11.87 14.22
CA VAL A 146 23.67 -12.99 14.28
C VAL A 146 25.06 -12.49 14.63
N LEU A 147 25.53 -11.40 14.00
CA LEU A 147 26.85 -10.81 14.28
C LEU A 147 26.99 -10.25 15.71
N SER A 148 25.87 -10.04 16.41
CA SER A 148 25.85 -9.49 17.77
C SER A 148 25.44 -10.53 18.81
N ASP A 149 25.41 -11.83 18.45
CA ASP A 149 25.02 -12.95 19.30
C ASP A 149 23.62 -12.81 19.94
N LYS A 150 22.72 -12.05 19.29
CA LYS A 150 21.33 -11.83 19.73
C LYS A 150 20.33 -12.78 19.10
N LEU A 151 20.75 -13.57 18.12
CA LEU A 151 19.91 -14.56 17.44
C LEU A 151 20.68 -15.86 17.24
N PRO A 152 20.22 -16.98 17.84
CA PRO A 152 20.74 -18.32 17.53
C PRO A 152 20.61 -18.64 16.04
N THR A 153 21.66 -19.22 15.45
CA THR A 153 21.71 -19.53 14.01
C THR A 153 20.65 -20.55 13.58
N GLU A 154 20.16 -21.37 14.50
CA GLU A 154 19.06 -22.33 14.29
C GLU A 154 17.73 -21.67 13.93
N HIS A 155 17.47 -20.45 14.42
CA HIS A 155 16.24 -19.71 14.13
C HIS A 155 16.37 -18.75 12.93
N LEU A 156 17.56 -18.66 12.32
CA LEU A 156 17.88 -17.69 11.27
C LEU A 156 16.86 -17.70 10.13
N GLY A 157 16.55 -18.88 9.58
CA GLY A 157 15.65 -19.01 8.44
C GLY A 157 14.23 -18.56 8.75
N LEU A 158 13.72 -18.91 9.93
CA LEU A 158 12.36 -18.56 10.37
C LEU A 158 12.24 -17.05 10.61
N VAL A 159 13.19 -16.44 11.33
CA VAL A 159 13.19 -15.01 11.62
C VAL A 159 13.38 -14.18 10.35
N TRP A 160 14.29 -14.62 9.47
CA TRP A 160 14.52 -13.96 8.19
C TRP A 160 13.27 -13.97 7.31
N LEU A 161 12.63 -15.14 7.16
CA LEU A 161 11.40 -15.26 6.38
C LEU A 161 10.30 -14.40 6.97
N ALA A 162 10.12 -14.44 8.28
CA ALA A 162 9.06 -13.73 8.97
C ALA A 162 9.23 -12.20 8.88
N TRP A 163 10.46 -11.70 8.99
CA TRP A 163 10.77 -10.29 8.77
C TRP A 163 10.53 -9.88 7.31
N TRP A 164 11.01 -10.69 6.36
CA TRP A 164 10.84 -10.43 4.93
C TRP A 164 9.37 -10.37 4.52
N VAL A 165 8.54 -11.31 4.98
CA VAL A 165 7.09 -11.30 4.69
C VAL A 165 6.42 -10.10 5.35
N GLY A 166 6.76 -9.77 6.61
CA GLY A 166 6.21 -8.61 7.30
C GLY A 166 6.48 -7.30 6.54
N ASP A 167 7.71 -7.11 6.05
CA ASP A 167 8.10 -5.98 5.21
C ASP A 167 7.36 -6.00 3.86
N ALA A 168 7.30 -7.14 3.19
CA ALA A 168 6.64 -7.28 1.89
C ALA A 168 5.14 -7.00 1.96
N VAL A 169 4.44 -7.55 2.96
CA VAL A 169 3.02 -7.29 3.22
C VAL A 169 2.81 -5.81 3.57
N GLY A 170 3.73 -5.22 4.35
CA GLY A 170 3.77 -3.79 4.62
C GLY A 170 3.75 -2.96 3.34
N VAL A 171 4.63 -3.27 2.38
CA VAL A 171 4.67 -2.60 1.06
C VAL A 171 3.39 -2.83 0.27
N VAL A 172 2.93 -4.09 0.15
CA VAL A 172 1.77 -4.45 -0.68
C VAL A 172 0.46 -3.84 -0.16
N LEU A 173 0.30 -3.69 1.16
CA LEU A 173 -0.94 -3.15 1.74
C LEU A 173 -0.85 -1.65 2.02
N VAL A 174 0.25 -1.18 2.63
CA VAL A 174 0.35 0.19 3.13
C VAL A 174 0.77 1.17 2.05
N THR A 175 1.69 0.81 1.14
CA THR A 175 2.08 1.70 0.05
C THR A 175 0.89 2.14 -0.82
N PRO A 176 0.08 1.23 -1.40
CA PRO A 176 -1.05 1.65 -2.24
C PRO A 176 -2.12 2.39 -1.44
N LEU A 177 -2.30 2.07 -0.15
CA LEU A 177 -3.24 2.80 0.72
C LEU A 177 -2.82 4.26 0.89
N VAL A 178 -1.53 4.52 1.19
CA VAL A 178 -1.01 5.89 1.35
C VAL A 178 -1.10 6.65 0.03
N LEU A 179 -0.76 6.01 -1.10
CA LEU A 179 -0.91 6.62 -2.43
C LEU A 179 -2.37 6.97 -2.73
N LEU A 180 -3.31 6.09 -2.38
CA LEU A 180 -4.74 6.33 -2.53
C LEU A 180 -5.21 7.50 -1.69
N LEU A 181 -4.87 7.52 -0.40
CA LEU A 181 -5.25 8.59 0.54
C LEU A 181 -4.70 9.95 0.09
N TYR A 182 -3.45 9.98 -0.39
CA TYR A 182 -2.84 11.21 -0.90
C TYR A 182 -3.53 11.73 -2.17
N ARG A 183 -4.02 10.83 -3.02
CA ARG A 183 -4.70 11.19 -4.28
C ARG A 183 -6.19 11.41 -4.16
N ALA A 184 -6.81 11.04 -3.04
CA ALA A 184 -8.23 11.24 -2.81
C ALA A 184 -8.54 12.75 -2.83
N ARG A 185 -9.09 13.24 -3.96
CA ARG A 185 -9.58 14.61 -4.10
C ARG A 185 -11.09 14.59 -4.22
N LEU A 186 -11.73 15.20 -3.22
CA LEU A 186 -13.17 15.41 -3.05
C LEU A 186 -14.01 14.12 -2.94
N PRO A 187 -15.05 14.12 -2.10
CA PRO A 187 -15.88 12.94 -1.91
C PRO A 187 -16.63 12.60 -3.20
N PRO A 188 -16.79 11.30 -3.53
CA PRO A 188 -17.61 10.90 -4.66
C PRO A 188 -19.08 11.36 -4.45
N PRO A 189 -19.86 11.48 -5.53
CA PRO A 189 -21.27 11.88 -5.45
C PRO A 189 -22.05 11.04 -4.44
N SER A 190 -23.06 11.65 -3.80
CA SER A 190 -23.84 11.14 -2.65
C SER A 190 -24.30 9.68 -2.76
N VAL A 191 -24.60 9.22 -3.98
CA VAL A 191 -25.06 7.85 -4.29
C VAL A 191 -24.01 6.77 -3.93
N ARG A 192 -22.71 7.09 -3.90
CA ARG A 192 -21.65 6.14 -3.54
C ARG A 192 -21.42 5.98 -2.03
N TRP A 193 -21.96 6.87 -1.21
CA TRP A 193 -21.76 6.81 0.24
C TRP A 193 -22.56 5.69 0.89
N ALA A 194 -23.78 5.44 0.43
CA ALA A 194 -24.59 4.31 0.90
C ALA A 194 -23.93 2.97 0.56
N GLU A 195 -23.39 2.84 -0.65
CA GLU A 195 -22.67 1.63 -1.06
C GLU A 195 -21.35 1.45 -0.31
N ALA A 196 -20.59 2.54 -0.09
CA ALA A 196 -19.36 2.49 0.69
C ALA A 196 -19.64 2.15 2.16
N ALA A 197 -20.68 2.73 2.75
CA ALA A 197 -21.13 2.40 4.09
C ALA A 197 -21.59 0.94 4.19
N GLY A 198 -22.34 0.45 3.18
CA GLY A 198 -22.74 -0.95 3.09
C GLY A 198 -21.55 -1.90 2.99
N LEU A 199 -20.56 -1.59 2.16
CA LEU A 199 -19.31 -2.36 2.08
C LEU A 199 -18.58 -2.37 3.44
N ILE A 200 -18.40 -1.20 4.06
CA ILE A 200 -17.75 -1.08 5.36
C ILE A 200 -18.50 -1.93 6.39
N LEU A 201 -19.83 -1.84 6.44
CA LEU A 201 -20.65 -2.62 7.36
C LEU A 201 -20.47 -4.13 7.15
N VAL A 202 -20.53 -4.59 5.89
CA VAL A 202 -20.34 -6.00 5.53
C VAL A 202 -18.94 -6.48 5.91
N VAL A 203 -17.90 -5.71 5.61
CA VAL A 203 -16.51 -6.06 5.95
C VAL A 203 -16.31 -6.08 7.47
N CYS A 204 -16.82 -5.07 8.18
CA CYS A 204 -16.75 -4.98 9.64
C CYS A 204 -17.53 -6.11 10.35
N ALA A 205 -18.63 -6.59 9.76
CA ALA A 205 -19.39 -7.71 10.31
C ALA A 205 -18.75 -9.07 9.96
N LEU A 206 -18.37 -9.27 8.70
CA LEU A 206 -17.86 -10.57 8.23
C LEU A 206 -16.43 -10.84 8.68
N ALA A 207 -15.54 -9.86 8.75
CA ALA A 207 -14.14 -10.13 9.11
C ALA A 207 -14.02 -10.73 10.53
N PRO A 208 -14.67 -10.19 11.59
CA PRO A 208 -14.67 -10.85 12.90
C PRO A 208 -15.32 -12.23 12.86
N LEU A 209 -16.47 -12.39 12.21
CA LEU A 209 -17.15 -13.70 12.11
C LEU A 209 -16.26 -14.76 11.47
N ILE A 210 -15.51 -14.39 10.42
CA ILE A 210 -14.57 -15.28 9.74
C ILE A 210 -13.39 -15.62 10.65
N MET A 211 -12.77 -14.62 11.29
CA MET A 211 -11.53 -14.79 12.05
C MET A 211 -11.75 -15.51 13.39
N PHE A 212 -12.83 -15.18 14.11
CA PHE A 212 -13.18 -15.80 15.40
C PHE A 212 -13.81 -17.20 15.25
N SER A 213 -14.13 -17.63 14.03
CA SER A 213 -14.64 -18.98 13.79
C SER A 213 -13.55 -20.03 14.02
N SER A 214 -13.90 -21.09 14.76
CA SER A 214 -13.05 -22.26 15.01
C SER A 214 -12.97 -23.23 13.83
N VAL A 215 -13.81 -23.04 12.80
CA VAL A 215 -13.92 -23.94 11.63
C VAL A 215 -12.93 -23.58 10.51
N GLY A 216 -12.09 -22.54 10.69
CA GLY A 216 -11.06 -22.18 9.71
C GLY A 216 -11.62 -21.52 8.45
N LEU A 217 -12.53 -20.56 8.61
CA LEU A 217 -13.25 -19.90 7.50
C LEU A 217 -12.42 -18.85 6.74
N LEU A 218 -11.10 -18.81 6.92
CA LEU A 218 -10.20 -17.80 6.35
C LEU A 218 -10.37 -17.62 4.82
N PHE A 219 -10.76 -18.67 4.10
CA PHE A 219 -11.02 -18.62 2.66
C PHE A 219 -12.22 -17.73 2.27
N LEU A 220 -13.18 -17.48 3.18
CA LEU A 220 -14.30 -16.57 2.95
C LEU A 220 -13.87 -15.08 2.90
N ALA A 221 -12.63 -14.77 3.32
CA ALA A 221 -12.05 -13.45 3.12
C ALA A 221 -11.92 -13.11 1.62
N PHE A 222 -11.64 -14.11 0.76
CA PHE A 222 -11.41 -13.88 -0.67
C PHE A 222 -12.68 -13.46 -1.42
N PRO A 223 -13.86 -14.11 -1.28
CA PRO A 223 -15.09 -13.63 -1.89
C PRO A 223 -15.43 -12.18 -1.51
N VAL A 224 -15.27 -11.82 -0.23
CA VAL A 224 -15.54 -10.45 0.25
C VAL A 224 -14.54 -9.47 -0.33
N LEU A 225 -13.26 -9.84 -0.39
CA LEU A 225 -12.21 -9.05 -1.02
C LEU A 225 -12.47 -8.85 -2.52
N ILE A 226 -12.80 -9.92 -3.24
CA ILE A 226 -13.11 -9.90 -4.67
C ILE A 226 -14.27 -8.97 -4.94
N TRP A 227 -15.35 -9.09 -4.16
CA TRP A 227 -16.51 -8.21 -4.27
C TRP A 227 -16.15 -6.74 -4.03
N SER A 228 -15.37 -6.46 -2.98
CA SER A 228 -14.87 -5.12 -2.68
C SER A 228 -14.02 -4.53 -3.82
N ALA A 229 -13.09 -5.33 -4.38
CA ALA A 229 -12.23 -4.94 -5.49
C ALA A 229 -13.02 -4.73 -6.80
N LEU A 230 -14.03 -5.55 -7.07
CA LEU A 230 -14.91 -5.39 -8.25
C LEU A 230 -15.72 -4.10 -8.17
N ARG A 231 -16.25 -3.76 -6.99
CA ARG A 231 -17.12 -2.58 -6.84
C ARG A 231 -16.33 -1.28 -6.73
N PHE A 232 -15.24 -1.27 -5.97
CA PHE A 232 -14.51 -0.06 -5.59
C PHE A 232 -13.03 -0.06 -6.01
N GLN A 233 -12.58 -1.04 -6.79
CA GLN A 233 -11.20 -1.14 -7.28
C GLN A 233 -10.19 -1.11 -6.11
N LEU A 234 -9.07 -0.41 -6.29
CA LEU A 234 -8.06 -0.19 -5.24
C LEU A 234 -8.64 0.47 -3.98
N ALA A 235 -9.67 1.31 -4.12
CA ALA A 235 -10.25 2.05 -3.00
C ALA A 235 -11.10 1.20 -2.05
N GLY A 236 -11.60 0.05 -2.50
CA GLY A 236 -12.22 -0.95 -1.62
C GLY A 236 -11.29 -2.11 -1.30
N GLY A 237 -10.56 -2.61 -2.29
CA GLY A 237 -9.75 -3.82 -2.15
C GLY A 237 -8.63 -3.69 -1.12
N ILE A 238 -7.84 -2.61 -1.19
CA ILE A 238 -6.69 -2.43 -0.30
C ILE A 238 -7.12 -2.18 1.16
N PRO A 239 -8.07 -1.27 1.48
CA PRO A 239 -8.56 -1.11 2.85
C PRO A 239 -9.22 -2.38 3.40
N CYS A 240 -9.97 -3.11 2.57
CA CYS A 240 -10.58 -4.39 2.96
C CYS A 240 -9.53 -5.43 3.33
N ALA A 241 -8.50 -5.59 2.50
CA ALA A 241 -7.40 -6.51 2.76
C ALA A 241 -6.62 -6.12 4.02
N LEU A 242 -6.34 -4.83 4.21
CA LEU A 242 -5.66 -4.35 5.41
C LEU A 242 -6.50 -4.62 6.66
N PHE A 243 -7.80 -4.31 6.64
CA PHE A 243 -8.69 -4.56 7.77
C PHE A 243 -8.74 -6.04 8.13
N MET A 244 -8.94 -6.92 7.14
CA MET A 244 -8.92 -8.37 7.34
C MET A 244 -7.58 -8.87 7.90
N SER A 245 -6.45 -8.36 7.39
CA SER A 245 -5.11 -8.74 7.86
C SER A 245 -4.87 -8.28 9.30
N VAL A 246 -5.35 -7.08 9.67
CA VAL A 246 -5.28 -6.57 11.05
C VAL A 246 -6.16 -7.40 11.97
N THR A 247 -7.41 -7.69 11.59
CA THR A 247 -8.30 -8.54 12.40
C THR A 247 -7.72 -9.95 12.58
N ALA A 248 -7.18 -10.54 11.52
CA ALA A 248 -6.51 -11.85 11.59
C ALA A 248 -5.33 -11.82 12.57
N THR A 249 -4.51 -10.76 12.52
CA THR A 249 -3.37 -10.57 13.42
C THR A 249 -3.82 -10.42 14.89
N VAL A 250 -4.88 -9.65 15.15
CA VAL A 250 -5.44 -9.49 16.50
C VAL A 250 -5.95 -10.83 17.05
N VAL A 251 -6.70 -11.59 16.24
CA VAL A 251 -7.24 -12.90 16.67
C VAL A 251 -6.12 -13.92 16.90
N ALA A 252 -5.11 -13.95 16.04
CA ALA A 252 -3.93 -14.80 16.20
C ALA A 252 -3.18 -14.54 17.52
N ARG A 253 -3.08 -13.26 17.93
CA ARG A 253 -2.42 -12.86 19.18
C ARG A 253 -3.15 -13.26 20.45
N HIS A 254 -4.48 -13.37 20.39
CA HIS A 254 -5.30 -13.79 21.52
C HIS A 254 -5.53 -15.30 21.56
N GLU A 255 -4.78 -16.08 20.75
CA GLU A 255 -4.93 -17.54 20.62
C GLU A 255 -6.40 -17.94 20.36
N GLY A 256 -7.13 -17.09 19.64
CA GLY A 256 -8.56 -17.22 19.43
C GLY A 256 -8.93 -17.80 18.06
N GLY A 257 -10.16 -18.26 17.94
CA GLY A 257 -10.80 -18.56 16.64
C GLY A 257 -10.02 -19.52 15.76
N SER A 258 -9.73 -19.10 14.52
CA SER A 258 -9.07 -19.94 13.50
C SER A 258 -7.60 -20.29 13.81
N PHE A 259 -7.02 -19.72 14.89
CA PHE A 259 -5.63 -19.91 15.29
C PHE A 259 -5.47 -20.62 16.65
N GLY A 260 -6.53 -20.77 17.46
CA GLY A 260 -6.41 -21.20 18.87
C GLY A 260 -6.02 -22.66 19.15
N ARG A 261 -5.69 -23.48 18.14
CA ARG A 261 -5.20 -24.87 18.31
C ARG A 261 -3.83 -25.09 17.67
N LEU A 262 -3.19 -24.02 17.21
CA LEU A 262 -1.92 -24.07 16.51
C LEU A 262 -0.78 -23.71 17.46
N THR A 263 0.41 -24.23 17.17
CA THR A 263 1.66 -23.74 17.78
C THR A 263 1.96 -22.31 17.33
N ASP A 264 2.87 -21.60 18.02
CA ASP A 264 3.25 -20.23 17.65
C ASP A 264 3.82 -20.15 16.22
N ILE A 265 4.63 -21.13 15.84
CA ILE A 265 5.21 -21.24 14.50
C ILE A 265 4.10 -21.46 13.46
N GLU A 266 3.18 -22.40 13.70
CA GLU A 266 2.06 -22.66 12.79
C GLU A 266 1.14 -21.45 12.65
N THR A 267 0.85 -20.76 13.75
CA THR A 267 0.08 -19.52 13.77
C THR A 267 0.76 -18.46 12.92
N MET A 268 2.07 -18.27 13.12
CA MET A 268 2.87 -17.32 12.36
C MET A 268 2.90 -17.66 10.87
N MET A 269 3.19 -18.91 10.50
CA MET A 269 3.24 -19.34 9.09
C MET A 269 1.87 -19.18 8.42
N ARG A 270 0.79 -19.59 9.10
CA ARG A 270 -0.59 -19.48 8.57
C ARG A 270 -1.01 -18.03 8.41
N LEU A 271 -0.71 -17.18 9.39
CA LEU A 271 -1.04 -15.75 9.34
C LEU A 271 -0.25 -15.04 8.24
N GLN A 272 1.04 -15.34 8.09
CA GLN A 272 1.87 -14.78 7.03
C GLN A 272 1.41 -15.22 5.64
N ALA A 273 1.11 -16.51 5.46
CA ALA A 273 0.56 -17.03 4.21
C ALA A 273 -0.79 -16.36 3.88
N PHE A 274 -1.65 -16.19 4.89
CA PHE A 274 -2.93 -15.49 4.73
C PHE A 274 -2.72 -14.03 4.31
N ASN A 275 -1.96 -13.24 5.07
CA ASN A 275 -1.72 -11.82 4.81
C ASN A 275 -1.03 -11.59 3.45
N GLY A 276 -0.03 -12.41 3.12
CA GLY A 276 0.68 -12.35 1.85
C GLY A 276 -0.24 -12.64 0.66
N THR A 277 -1.00 -13.73 0.72
CA THR A 277 -1.92 -14.12 -0.37
C THR A 277 -3.07 -13.11 -0.50
N LEU A 278 -3.61 -12.64 0.62
CA LEU A 278 -4.69 -11.66 0.66
C LEU A 278 -4.23 -10.31 0.08
N GLY A 279 -3.06 -9.81 0.50
CA GLY A 279 -2.51 -8.56 -0.02
C GLY A 279 -2.16 -8.64 -1.50
N LEU A 280 -1.54 -9.73 -1.94
CA LEU A 280 -1.22 -9.95 -3.36
C LEU A 280 -2.50 -9.99 -4.20
N THR A 281 -3.50 -10.75 -3.76
CA THR A 281 -4.79 -10.85 -4.45
C THR A 281 -5.46 -9.48 -4.51
N ALA A 282 -5.51 -8.75 -3.40
CA ALA A 282 -6.13 -7.44 -3.32
C ALA A 282 -5.51 -6.46 -4.31
N LEU A 283 -4.17 -6.37 -4.32
CA LEU A 283 -3.45 -5.44 -5.17
C LEU A 283 -3.57 -5.81 -6.65
N LEU A 284 -3.29 -7.06 -7.00
CA LEU A 284 -3.30 -7.49 -8.41
C LEU A 284 -4.72 -7.46 -8.98
N LEU A 285 -5.71 -8.00 -8.26
CA LEU A 285 -7.11 -7.99 -8.71
C LEU A 285 -7.60 -6.55 -8.88
N SER A 286 -7.32 -5.67 -7.90
CA SER A 286 -7.69 -4.27 -8.00
C SER A 286 -6.99 -3.56 -9.17
N ALA A 287 -5.72 -3.89 -9.45
CA ALA A 287 -4.97 -3.34 -10.58
C ALA A 287 -5.53 -3.82 -11.93
N VAL A 288 -5.86 -5.11 -12.07
CA VAL A 288 -6.52 -5.66 -13.27
C VAL A 288 -7.86 -4.98 -13.52
N ILE A 289 -8.71 -4.89 -12.49
CA ILE A 289 -10.04 -4.28 -12.62
C ILE A 289 -9.92 -2.80 -12.96
N SER A 290 -8.98 -2.09 -12.34
CA SER A 290 -8.70 -0.68 -12.64
C SER A 290 -8.25 -0.48 -14.09
N GLU A 291 -7.36 -1.34 -14.58
CA GLU A 291 -6.87 -1.31 -15.95
C GLU A 291 -7.99 -1.57 -16.95
N GLN A 292 -8.79 -2.63 -16.74
CA GLN A 292 -9.92 -2.94 -17.62
C GLN A 292 -10.94 -1.79 -17.70
N LEU A 293 -11.28 -1.17 -16.57
CA LEU A 293 -12.24 -0.07 -16.53
C LEU A 293 -11.68 1.20 -17.19
N ASN A 294 -10.38 1.45 -17.09
CA ASN A 294 -9.75 2.56 -17.80
C ASN A 294 -9.71 2.32 -19.31
N THR A 295 -9.37 1.11 -19.76
CA THR A 295 -9.39 0.72 -21.18
C THR A 295 -10.81 0.86 -21.76
N ARG A 296 -11.83 0.38 -21.03
CA ARG A 296 -13.23 0.52 -21.44
C ARG A 296 -13.63 1.99 -21.59
N ARG A 297 -13.30 2.84 -20.62
CA ARG A 297 -13.58 4.28 -20.67
C ARG A 297 -12.87 4.98 -21.83
N SER A 298 -11.63 4.57 -22.16
CA SER A 298 -10.94 5.15 -23.33
C SER A 298 -11.60 4.79 -24.64
N VAL A 299 -12.10 3.55 -24.78
CA VAL A 299 -12.85 3.13 -25.97
C VAL A 299 -14.17 3.88 -26.07
N GLU A 300 -14.92 3.99 -24.96
CA GLU A 300 -16.19 4.74 -24.93
C GLU A 300 -16.01 6.21 -25.31
N ARG A 301 -14.94 6.87 -24.83
CA ARG A 301 -14.62 8.26 -25.21
C ARG A 301 -14.26 8.39 -26.68
N ALA A 302 -13.42 7.51 -27.21
CA ALA A 302 -13.06 7.54 -28.63
C ALA A 302 -14.29 7.34 -29.54
N CYS A 303 -15.22 6.46 -29.15
CA CYS A 303 -16.50 6.33 -29.84
C CYS A 303 -17.35 7.60 -29.76
N HIS A 304 -17.41 8.26 -28.61
CA HIS A 304 -18.16 9.51 -28.45
C HIS A 304 -17.57 10.65 -29.30
N GLU A 305 -16.24 10.80 -29.29
CA GLU A 305 -15.52 11.79 -30.11
C GLU A 305 -15.74 11.55 -31.62
N LEU A 306 -15.78 10.28 -32.07
CA LEU A 306 -16.10 9.94 -33.46
C LEU A 306 -17.54 10.29 -33.82
N VAL A 307 -18.50 10.06 -32.92
CA VAL A 307 -19.91 10.41 -33.14
C VAL A 307 -20.07 11.94 -33.23
N GLU A 308 -19.43 12.70 -32.34
CA GLU A 308 -19.44 14.17 -32.39
C GLU A 308 -18.80 14.72 -33.68
N ALA A 309 -17.66 14.17 -34.10
CA ALA A 309 -17.00 14.57 -35.34
C ALA A 309 -17.87 14.31 -36.58
N LEU A 310 -18.56 13.16 -36.64
CA LEU A 310 -19.50 12.84 -37.71
C LEU A 310 -20.71 13.78 -37.73
N GLN A 311 -21.25 14.15 -36.56
CA GLN A 311 -22.34 15.12 -36.45
C GLN A 311 -21.92 16.51 -36.95
N HIS A 312 -20.71 16.96 -36.62
CA HIS A 312 -20.17 18.22 -37.13
C HIS A 312 -19.99 18.21 -38.66
N LEU A 313 -19.51 17.11 -39.24
CA LEU A 313 -19.37 16.99 -40.70
C LEU A 313 -20.73 16.99 -41.42
N ASN A 314 -21.72 16.26 -40.90
CA ASN A 314 -23.06 16.26 -41.48
C ASN A 314 -23.75 17.63 -41.34
N ALA A 315 -23.57 18.34 -40.22
CA ALA A 315 -24.11 19.68 -40.04
C ALA A 315 -23.46 20.73 -40.97
N GLY A 316 -22.16 20.57 -41.28
CA GLY A 316 -21.45 21.42 -42.25
C GLY A 316 -21.80 21.15 -43.72
N GLY A 317 -22.21 19.92 -44.05
CA GLY A 317 -22.59 19.52 -45.42
C GLY A 317 -23.98 20.00 -45.87
N SER A 318 -24.88 20.31 -44.94
CA SER A 318 -26.25 20.77 -45.23
C SER A 318 -26.37 22.28 -45.54
N GLY A 319 -25.26 23.02 -45.65
CA GLY A 319 -25.23 24.49 -45.70
C GLY A 319 -24.74 25.13 -46.99
N SER A 320 -24.67 24.45 -48.14
CA SER A 320 -24.40 25.10 -49.43
C SER A 320 -25.73 25.38 -50.16
N PRO A 321 -26.25 26.63 -50.18
CA PRO A 321 -27.34 26.99 -51.06
C PRO A 321 -26.82 26.92 -52.48
N GLY A 322 -27.49 26.14 -53.32
CA GLY A 322 -27.18 26.00 -54.73
C GLY A 322 -27.05 27.36 -55.40
N SER A 323 -25.95 27.51 -56.14
CA SER A 323 -25.78 28.48 -57.22
C SER A 323 -27.03 28.46 -58.12
N PRO A 324 -27.77 29.56 -58.27
CA PRO A 324 -28.69 29.70 -59.38
C PRO A 324 -27.84 29.96 -60.64
N GLY A 325 -27.72 28.96 -61.51
CA GLY A 325 -27.55 29.21 -62.94
C GLY A 325 -28.66 30.18 -63.36
N GLY A 326 -28.36 31.28 -64.02
CA GLY A 326 -27.90 31.24 -65.40
C GLY A 326 -29.16 31.23 -66.27
N ASP A 327 -29.72 32.42 -66.53
CA ASP A 327 -30.54 32.63 -67.71
C ASP A 327 -30.26 34.02 -68.28
N ALA A 328 -29.65 33.98 -69.46
CA ALA A 328 -29.53 35.09 -70.39
C ALA A 328 -30.64 34.92 -71.43
N ARG A 329 -31.59 35.86 -71.47
CA ARG A 329 -32.19 36.46 -72.68
C ARG A 329 -33.38 37.35 -72.30
#